data_AF-A0A940U3Z6-F1
#
_entry.id   AF-A0A940U3Z6-F1
#
_cell.length_a   1.000
_cell.length_b   1.000
_cell.length_c   1.000
_cell.angle_alpha   90.00
_cell.angle_beta   90.00
_cell.angle_gamma   90.00
#
_symmetry.space_group_name_H-M   'P 1'
#
loop_
_entity.id
_entity.type
_entity.pdbx_description
1 polymer ?
#
loop_
_entity_poly.entity_id
_entity_poly.type
_entity_poly.pdbx_seq_one_letter_code
_entity_poly.pdbx_strand_id
1 'polypeptide(L)' 'MYSEKVMIQEAEKCSKCGACTAHCPVFKEMQVETYSSRGKTEVAKALAEGKIP' A
#
# COMPACT_ATOMS: atom_id res chain seq x y z
N MET A 1 -3.31 -13.98 12.44
CA MET A 1 -3.69 -13.17 11.26
C MET A 1 -4.24 -11.84 11.79
N TYR A 2 -3.79 -10.68 11.29
CA TYR A 2 -4.33 -9.38 11.73
C TYR A 2 -5.79 -9.22 11.30
N SER A 3 -6.58 -8.43 12.03
CA SER A 3 -7.97 -8.13 11.63
C SER A 3 -8.01 -7.09 10.51
N GLU A 4 -9.07 -7.11 9.69
CA GLU A 4 -9.30 -6.13 8.62
C GLU A 4 -9.25 -4.69 9.16
N LYS A 5 -9.82 -4.48 10.36
CA LYS A 5 -9.79 -3.19 11.05
C LYS A 5 -8.36 -2.69 11.27
N VAL A 6 -7.44 -3.54 11.73
CA VAL A 6 -6.03 -3.15 11.93
C VAL A 6 -5.37 -2.79 10.60
N MET A 7 -5.64 -3.56 9.53
CA MET A 7 -5.07 -3.29 8.21
C MET A 7 -5.48 -1.92 7.66
N ILE A 8 -6.77 -1.57 7.79
CA ILE A 8 -7.30 -0.27 7.36
C ILE A 8 -6.66 0.87 8.15
N GLN A 9 -6.61 0.74 9.48
CA GLN A 9 -6.05 1.79 10.36
C GLN A 9 -4.56 2.03 10.09
N GLU A 10 -3.77 0.99 9.84
CA GLU A 10 -2.35 1.14 9.50
C GLU A 10 -2.16 1.78 8.12
N ALA A 11 -2.97 1.39 7.13
CA ALA A 11 -2.90 1.97 5.79
C ALA A 11 -3.30 3.46 5.78
N GLU A 12 -4.22 3.88 6.65
CA GLU A 12 -4.64 5.28 6.79
C GLU A 12 -3.56 6.22 7.31
N LYS A 13 -2.50 5.69 7.92
CA LYS A 13 -1.33 6.50 8.32
C LYS A 13 -0.53 7.02 7.12
N CYS A 14 -0.75 6.47 5.91
CA CYS A 14 -0.08 6.91 4.70
C CYS A 14 -0.52 8.33 4.31
N SER A 15 0.37 9.31 4.44
CA SER A 15 0.14 10.71 4.00
C SER A 15 0.26 10.91 2.48
N LYS A 16 0.49 9.84 1.72
CA LYS A 16 0.67 9.85 0.25
C LYS A 16 1.82 10.75 -0.24
N CYS A 17 2.85 10.95 0.58
CA CYS A 17 4.00 11.83 0.25
C CYS A 17 5.01 11.27 -0.76
N GLY A 18 5.01 9.95 -1.02
CA GLY A 18 5.92 9.32 -2.00
C GLY A 18 7.35 9.05 -1.54
N ALA A 19 7.71 9.40 -0.30
CA ALA A 19 9.06 9.16 0.23
C ALA A 19 9.46 7.67 0.21
N CYS A 20 8.52 6.77 0.53
CA CYS A 20 8.77 5.33 0.49
C CYS A 20 8.95 4.79 -0.94
N THR A 21 8.25 5.36 -1.93
CA THR A 21 8.39 4.99 -3.35
C THR A 21 9.80 5.31 -3.86
N ALA A 22 10.37 6.47 -3.47
CA ALA A 22 11.72 6.88 -3.85
C ALA A 22 12.82 5.89 -3.39
N HIS A 23 12.59 5.18 -2.28
CA HIS A 23 13.51 4.18 -1.74
C HIS A 23 13.14 2.74 -2.08
N CYS A 24 11.99 2.51 -2.74
CA CYS A 24 11.52 1.16 -3.03
C CYS A 24 12.34 0.52 -4.16
N PRO A 25 13.08 -0.58 -3.92
CA PRO A 25 13.91 -1.20 -4.95
C PRO A 25 13.06 -1.82 -6.07
N VAL A 26 11.86 -2.32 -5.74
CA VAL A 26 10.93 -2.86 -6.74
C VAL A 26 10.41 -1.77 -7.65
N PHE A 27 10.07 -0.60 -7.11
CA PHE A 27 9.65 0.54 -7.92
C PHE A 27 10.81 1.04 -8.79
N LYS A 28 12.03 1.08 -8.25
CA LYS A 28 13.22 1.47 -9.02
C LYS A 28 13.37 0.62 -10.28
N GLU A 29 13.20 -0.69 -10.17
CA GLU A 29 13.35 -1.62 -11.30
C GLU A 29 12.13 -1.62 -12.23
N MET A 30 10.92 -1.76 -11.68
CA MET A 30 9.74 -1.98 -12.50
C MET A 30 9.03 -0.70 -12.93
N GLN A 31 9.23 0.41 -12.20
CA GLN A 31 8.51 1.68 -12.39
C GLN A 31 6.98 1.54 -12.36
N VAL A 32 6.45 0.49 -11.71
CA VAL A 32 5.01 0.25 -11.54
C VAL A 32 4.62 0.44 -10.07
N GLU A 33 3.79 1.44 -9.79
CA GLU A 33 3.47 1.85 -8.43
C GLU A 33 2.68 0.79 -7.64
N THR A 34 1.82 0.01 -8.28
CA THR A 34 1.06 -1.06 -7.60
C THR A 34 1.96 -2.14 -6.99
N TYR A 35 3.18 -2.29 -7.49
CA TYR A 35 4.18 -3.21 -6.95
C TYR A 35 5.09 -2.58 -5.88
N SER A 36 5.05 -1.25 -5.72
CA SER A 36 5.79 -0.56 -4.67
C SER A 36 5.18 -0.86 -3.29
N SER A 37 5.93 -0.57 -2.22
CA SER A 37 5.42 -0.73 -0.86
C SER A 37 4.14 0.09 -0.64
N ARG A 38 4.12 1.33 -1.14
CA ARG A 38 2.95 2.22 -1.11
C ARG A 38 1.77 1.62 -1.88
N GLY A 39 1.98 1.15 -3.10
CA GLY A 39 0.91 0.57 -3.90
C GLY A 39 0.30 -0.66 -3.25
N LYS A 40 1.13 -1.54 -2.68
CA LYS A 40 0.67 -2.71 -1.93
C LYS A 40 -0.14 -2.33 -0.68
N THR A 41 0.24 -1.28 0.03
CA THR A 41 -0.53 -0.77 1.17
C THR A 41 -1.93 -0.31 0.73
N GLU A 42 -2.03 0.40 -0.39
CA GLU A 42 -3.33 0.86 -0.91
C GLU A 42 -4.19 -0.33 -1.39
N VAL A 43 -3.59 -1.31 -2.07
CA VAL A 43 -4.29 -2.53 -2.50
C VAL A 43 -4.78 -3.34 -1.28
N ALA A 44 -3.93 -3.52 -0.27
CA ALA A 44 -4.30 -4.22 0.96
C ALA A 44 -5.45 -3.51 1.69
N LYS A 45 -5.44 -2.17 1.72
CA LYS A 45 -6.54 -1.37 2.26
C LYS A 45 -7.83 -1.61 1.47
N ALA A 46 -7.76 -1.52 0.14
CA ALA A 46 -8.93 -1.69 -0.72
C ALA A 46 -9.54 -3.09 -0.62
N LEU A 47 -8.70 -4.14 -0.47
CA LEU A 47 -9.15 -5.51 -0.19
C LEU A 47 -9.86 -5.59 1.18
N ALA A 48 -9.26 -5.02 2.23
CA ALA A 48 -9.84 -5.02 3.57
C ALA A 48 -11.14 -4.20 3.66
N GLU A 49 -11.30 -3.19 2.81
CA GLU A 49 -12.53 -2.40 2.69
C GLU A 49 -13.58 -3.03 1.76
N GLY A 50 -13.27 -4.16 1.10
CA GLY A 50 -14.15 -4.81 0.13
C GLY A 50 -14.38 -3.99 -1.16
N LYS A 51 -13.47 -3.08 -1.50
CA LYS A 51 -13.56 -2.22 -2.69
C LYS A 51 -13.07 -2.90 -3.97
N ILE A 52 -12.27 -3.95 -3.83
CA ILE A 52 -11.76 -4.76 -4.93
C ILE A 52 -11.99 -6.25 -4.64
N PRO A 53 -12.35 -7.04 -5.67
CA PRO A 53 -12.71 -8.46 -5.53
C PRO A 53 -11.52 -9.37 -5.22
#